data_AF-A0A371IR65-F1
#
_entry.id   AF-A0A371IR65-F1
#
_cell.length_a   1.000
_cell.length_b   1.000
_cell.length_c   1.000
_cell.angle_alpha   90.00
_cell.angle_beta   90.00
_cell.angle_gamma   90.00
#
_symmetry.space_group_name_H-M   'P 1'
#
loop_
_entity.id
_entity.type
_entity.pdbx_description
1 polymer ?
#
loop_
_entity_poly.entity_id
_entity_poly.type
_entity_poly.pdbx_seq_one_letter_code
_entity_poly.pdbx_strand_id
1 'polypeptide(L)' 'MKISEIKIVFINGNEKIIDKNSIKNFYSLINWMNSFNNNDSVATLTLSGRDLGSTFSVSKYTIKSIEPLK' A
#
# COMPACT_ATOMS: atom_id res chain seq x y z
N MET A 1 7.67 -3.56 -15.31
CA MET A 1 7.38 -2.21 -14.81
C MET A 1 8.18 -2.01 -13.52
N LYS A 2 9.02 -0.98 -13.40
CA LYS A 2 9.71 -0.69 -12.14
C LYS A 2 8.79 0.24 -11.33
N ILE A 3 8.12 -0.30 -10.32
CA ILE A 3 7.29 0.49 -9.39
C ILE A 3 8.21 0.90 -8.24
N SER A 4 8.45 2.20 -8.08
CA SER A 4 9.19 2.79 -6.96
C SER A 4 8.26 3.34 -5.88
N GLU A 5 7.08 3.80 -6.27
CA GLU A 5 6.15 4.48 -5.38
C GLU A 5 4.72 3.98 -5.59
N ILE A 6 3.92 3.99 -4.52
CA ILE A 6 2.51 3.62 -4.55
C ILE A 6 1.70 4.72 -3.85
N LYS A 7 0.66 5.19 -4.52
CA LYS A 7 -0.33 6.10 -3.94
C LYS A 7 -1.51 5.30 -3.42
N ILE A 8 -1.92 5.57 -2.18
CA ILE A 8 -3.13 5.03 -1.55
C ILE A 8 -4.06 6.18 -1.25
N VAL A 9 -5.31 6.07 -1.71
CA VAL A 9 -6.40 6.99 -1.34
C VAL A 9 -7.35 6.25 -0.41
N PHE A 10 -7.56 6.81 0.78
CA PHE A 10 -8.47 6.25 1.78
C PHE A 10 -9.91 6.72 1.55
N ILE A 11 -10.88 5.98 2.09
CA ILE A 11 -12.31 6.31 1.95
C ILE A 11 -12.65 7.68 2.56
N ASN A 12 -11.90 8.12 3.57
CA ASN A 12 -12.04 9.45 4.18
C ASN A 12 -11.41 10.58 3.35
N GLY A 13 -10.84 10.30 2.17
CA GLY A 13 -10.21 11.27 1.29
C GLY A 13 -8.74 11.54 1.57
N ASN A 14 -8.16 10.98 2.64
CA ASN A 14 -6.73 11.11 2.89
C ASN A 14 -5.91 10.38 1.82
N GLU A 15 -4.75 10.92 1.50
CA GLU A 15 -3.80 10.30 0.58
C GLU A 15 -2.50 9.93 1.30
N LYS A 16 -1.89 8.82 0.91
CA LYS A 16 -0.56 8.42 1.38
C LYS A 16 0.26 7.91 0.21
N ILE A 17 1.44 8.50 0.03
CA ILE A 17 2.45 8.04 -0.92
C ILE A 17 3.48 7.23 -0.16
N ILE A 18 3.78 6.03 -0.66
CA ILE A 18 4.72 5.10 -0.05
C ILE A 18 5.83 4.84 -1.06
N ASP A 19 7.05 5.24 -0.72
CA ASP A 19 8.24 4.93 -1.49
C ASP A 19 8.80 3.55 -1.11
N LYS A 20 9.40 2.85 -2.07
CA LYS A 20 10.01 1.53 -1.89
C LYS A 20 11.07 1.49 -0.79
N ASN A 21 11.79 2.59 -0.59
CA ASN A 21 12.82 2.69 0.43
C ASN A 21 12.22 3.01 1.81
N SER A 22 11.00 3.56 1.87
CA SER A 22 10.34 3.91 3.15
C SER A 22 9.89 2.70 3.96
N ILE A 23 9.58 1.57 3.31
CA ILE A 23 9.07 0.35 3.97
C ILE A 23 9.91 -0.89 3.66
N LYS A 24 9.92 -1.85 4.59
CA LYS A 24 10.67 -3.11 4.44
C LYS A 24 9.97 -4.08 3.49
N ASN A 25 8.65 -4.12 3.55
CA ASN A 25 7.80 -5.08 2.85
C ASN A 25 7.05 -4.46 1.65
N PHE A 26 7.74 -3.63 0.85
CA PHE A 26 7.17 -2.97 -0.32
C PHE A 26 6.61 -3.95 -1.37
N TYR A 27 7.29 -5.07 -1.61
CA TYR A 27 6.79 -6.08 -2.55
C TYR A 27 5.48 -6.73 -2.09
N SER A 28 5.27 -6.86 -0.77
CA SER A 28 3.98 -7.31 -0.24
C SER A 28 2.87 -6.30 -0.54
N LEU A 29 3.18 -5.00 -0.51
CA LEU A 29 2.24 -3.95 -0.92
C LEU A 29 1.89 -4.03 -2.41
N ILE A 30 2.88 -4.29 -3.27
CA ILE A 30 2.63 -4.49 -4.72
C ILE A 30 1.69 -5.68 -4.94
N ASN A 31 1.96 -6.82 -4.30
CA ASN A 31 1.12 -8.01 -4.45
C ASN A 31 -0.31 -7.74 -3.95
N TRP A 32 -0.42 -7.09 -2.79
CA TRP A 32 -1.71 -6.70 -2.22
C TRP A 32 -2.49 -5.75 -3.12
N MET A 33 -1.82 -4.75 -3.70
CA MET A 33 -2.39 -3.81 -4.66
C MET A 33 -2.95 -4.54 -5.89
N ASN A 34 -2.18 -5.47 -6.47
CA ASN A 34 -2.63 -6.24 -7.63
C ASN A 34 -3.88 -7.06 -7.31
N SER A 35 -3.89 -7.78 -6.18
CA SER A 35 -5.06 -8.53 -5.74
C SER A 35 -6.27 -7.63 -5.47
N PHE A 36 -6.07 -6.48 -4.80
CA PHE A 36 -7.14 -5.51 -4.55
C PHE A 36 -7.73 -4.97 -5.86
N ASN A 37 -6.88 -4.59 -6.82
CA ASN A 37 -7.31 -4.03 -8.11
C ASN A 37 -7.98 -5.07 -9.03
N ASN A 38 -7.70 -6.36 -8.84
CA ASN A 38 -8.35 -7.46 -9.56
C ASN A 38 -9.67 -7.93 -8.90
N ASN A 39 -10.12 -7.27 -7.82
CA ASN A 39 -11.26 -7.70 -6.99
C ASN A 39 -11.06 -9.07 -6.32
N ASP A 40 -9.81 -9.49 -6.08
CA ASP A 40 -9.51 -10.70 -5.33
C ASP A 40 -9.74 -10.49 -3.82
N SER A 41 -9.87 -11.61 -3.08
CA SER A 41 -9.91 -11.56 -1.62
C SER A 41 -8.54 -11.15 -1.06
N VAL A 42 -8.49 -10.02 -0.37
CA VAL A 42 -7.30 -9.52 0.30
C VAL A 42 -7.49 -9.41 1.81
N ALA A 43 -6.51 -9.90 2.57
CA ALA A 43 -6.43 -9.70 4.02
C ALA A 43 -5.86 -8.32 4.36
N THR A 44 -5.98 -7.89 5.61
CA THR A 44 -5.27 -6.69 6.09
C THR A 44 -3.76 -6.91 5.97
N LEU A 45 -3.04 -5.96 5.37
CA LEU A 45 -1.59 -5.98 5.26
C LEU A 45 -0.99 -4.93 6.20
N THR A 46 -0.09 -5.37 7.08
CA THR A 46 0.71 -4.47 7.93
C THR A 46 1.99 -4.12 7.21
N LEU A 47 2.25 -2.83 7.02
CA LEU A 47 3.46 -2.28 6.43
C LEU A 47 4.38 -1.77 7.53
N SER A 48 5.66 -2.11 7.43
CA SER A 48 6.67 -1.77 8.42
C SER A 48 7.65 -0.75 7.84
N GLY A 49 7.66 0.44 8.42
CA GLY A 49 8.61 1.49 8.09
C GLY A 49 10.06 1.05 8.34
N ARG A 50 10.99 1.58 7.55
CA ARG A 50 12.42 1.44 7.83
C ARG A 50 12.86 2.35 8.97
N ASP A 51 12.25 3.53 9.07
CA ASP A 51 12.60 4.52 10.07
C ASP A 51 11.74 4.36 11.34
N LEU A 52 12.43 4.25 12.48
CA LEU A 52 11.93 4.30 13.85
C LEU A 52 10.78 3.32 14.22
N GLY A 53 10.58 2.24 13.46
CA GLY A 53 9.66 1.16 13.83
C GLY A 53 8.17 1.49 13.66
N SER A 54 7.83 2.55 12.92
CA SER A 54 6.44 2.87 12.61
C SER A 54 5.82 1.75 11.76
N THR A 55 4.64 1.28 12.18
CA THR A 55 3.83 0.35 11.39
C THR A 55 2.52 1.02 11.01
N PHE A 56 1.98 0.67 9.85
CA PHE A 56 0.62 1.04 9.51
C PHE A 56 -0.03 -0.08 8.72
N SER A 57 -1.34 -0.21 8.86
CA SER A 57 -2.09 -1.27 8.22
C SER A 57 -2.93 -0.73 7.07
N VAL A 58 -3.02 -1.51 6.00
CA VAL A 58 -3.86 -1.27 4.83
C VAL A 58 -4.90 -2.38 4.74
N SER A 59 -6.16 -1.98 4.55
CA SER A 59 -7.32 -2.86 4.53
C SER A 59 -8.26 -2.47 3.40
N LYS A 60 -8.88 -3.45 2.76
CA LYS A 60 -9.88 -3.19 1.70
C LYS A 60 -11.06 -2.35 2.18
N TYR A 61 -11.36 -2.37 3.47
CA TYR A 61 -12.47 -1.63 4.06
C TYR A 61 -12.15 -0.15 4.30
N THR A 62 -10.88 0.25 4.23
CA THR A 62 -10.45 1.63 4.47
C THR A 62 -9.88 2.30 3.23
N ILE A 63 -9.58 1.53 2.18
CA ILE A 63 -8.97 1.99 0.94
C ILE A 63 -10.05 2.21 -0.12
N LYS A 64 -10.01 3.37 -0.75
CA LYS A 64 -10.84 3.75 -1.90
C LYS A 64 -10.16 3.37 -3.22
N SER A 65 -8.87 3.66 -3.35
CA SER A 65 -8.06 3.28 -4.51
C SER A 65 -6.58 3.15 -4.16
N ILE A 66 -5.85 2.37 -4.96
CA ILE A 66 -4.41 2.18 -4.83
C ILE A 66 -3.79 2.02 -6.22
N GLU A 67 -2.74 2.79 -6.50
CA GLU A 67 -2.13 2.86 -7.83
C GLU A 67 -0.60 3.03 -7.77
N PRO A 68 0.14 2.45 -8.72
CA PRO A 68 1.57 2.68 -8.83
C PRO A 68 1.84 4.09 -9.36
N LEU A 69 2.79 4.79 -8.74
CA LEU A 69 3.39 5.99 -9.29
C LEU A 69 4.69 5.61 -10.04
N LYS A 70 5.02 6.36 -11.09
CA LYS A 70 6.11 6.06 -12.03
C LYS A 70 7.49 6.03 -11.37
#